data_AF-A0A7V9G4D3-F1
#
_entry.id   AF-A0A7V9G4D3-F1
#
_cell.length_a   1.000
_cell.length_b   1.000
_cell.length_c   1.000
_cell.angle_alpha   90.00
_cell.angle_beta   90.00
_cell.angle_gamma   90.00
#
_symmetry.space_group_name_H-M   'P 1'
#
loop_
_entity.id
_entity.type
_entity.pdbx_description
1 polymer ?
#
loop_
_entity_poly.entity_id
_entity_poly.type
_entity_poly.pdbx_seq_one_letter_code
_entity_poly.pdbx_strand_id
1 'polypeptide(L)'
;MTDTAASASASASPAPASPSAVPAKQAKPGFTFTDPGCRTEVRVGALLILAAVFLWLWLGPQTSSRLYLVGAPLLLIGIPLQAFQAASGRPGYPWKLGLAFAILATLMWPDLRYQETLEGKVHVQPVVPLLLAAGLWILVWWPVAHARARKAPAGAFA
;
A
#
# COMPACT_ATOMS: atom_id res chain seq x y z
N MET A 1 23.46 55.54 -46.20
CA MET A 1 24.08 55.96 -44.94
C MET A 1 22.96 56.26 -43.97
N THR A 2 22.93 55.54 -42.84
CA THR A 2 22.39 55.93 -41.51
C THR A 2 20.92 56.40 -41.42
N ASP A 3 20.06 55.96 -40.52
CA ASP A 3 20.13 55.01 -39.41
C ASP A 3 18.70 54.68 -38.99
N THR A 4 18.54 53.44 -38.54
CA THR A 4 17.36 52.89 -37.87
C THR A 4 17.17 53.59 -36.51
N ALA A 5 15.99 54.17 -36.25
CA ALA A 5 15.60 54.61 -34.91
C ALA A 5 14.28 53.97 -34.51
N ALA A 6 14.33 53.30 -33.36
CA ALA A 6 13.29 52.46 -32.78
C ALA A 6 12.30 53.25 -31.92
N SER A 7 11.07 52.75 -31.81
CA SER A 7 10.34 52.72 -30.54
C SER A 7 9.14 51.79 -30.63
N ALA A 8 9.33 50.57 -30.12
CA ALA A 8 8.26 49.65 -29.78
C ALA A 8 7.65 50.09 -28.44
N SER A 9 6.36 50.38 -28.41
CA SER A 9 5.60 50.50 -27.16
C SER A 9 5.06 49.13 -26.82
N ALA A 10 5.75 48.42 -25.92
CA ALA A 10 5.31 47.14 -25.38
C ALA A 10 4.25 47.38 -24.29
N SER A 11 3.00 47.03 -24.58
CA SER A 11 1.97 46.89 -23.55
C SER A 11 2.26 45.64 -22.72
N ALA A 12 2.84 45.83 -21.54
CA ALA A 12 3.03 44.77 -20.56
C ALA A 12 1.68 44.36 -19.96
N SER A 13 1.16 43.20 -20.37
CA SER A 13 0.13 42.49 -19.60
C SER A 13 0.74 41.99 -18.28
N PRO A 14 0.07 42.16 -17.13
CA PRO A 14 0.52 41.56 -15.89
C PRO A 14 0.34 40.03 -15.98
N ALA A 15 1.44 39.29 -15.86
CA ALA A 15 1.42 37.85 -15.72
C ALA A 15 0.64 37.46 -14.44
N PRO A 16 -0.24 36.46 -14.48
CA PRO A 16 -0.84 35.92 -13.27
C PRO A 16 0.27 35.33 -12.40
N ALA A 17 0.36 35.82 -11.16
CA ALA A 17 1.29 35.32 -10.16
C ALA A 17 1.15 33.79 -10.04
N SER A 18 2.21 33.07 -10.39
CA SER A 18 2.37 31.67 -10.09
C SER A 18 2.06 31.45 -8.61
N PRO A 19 1.11 30.57 -8.23
CA PRO A 19 0.95 30.22 -6.84
C PRO A 19 2.27 29.58 -6.39
N SER A 20 3.00 30.29 -5.53
CA SER A 20 4.20 29.79 -4.89
C SER A 20 3.91 28.41 -4.34
N ALA A 21 4.63 27.42 -4.87
CA ALA A 21 4.67 26.08 -4.33
C ALA A 21 5.10 26.20 -2.88
N VAL A 22 4.14 26.12 -1.96
CA VAL A 22 4.41 25.95 -0.54
C VAL A 22 5.23 24.66 -0.46
N PRO A 23 6.49 24.70 0.03
CA PRO A 23 7.26 23.49 0.20
C PRO A 23 6.46 22.60 1.16
N ALA A 24 5.98 21.47 0.65
CA ALA A 24 5.23 20.52 1.43
C ALA A 24 6.10 20.17 2.65
N LYS A 25 5.69 20.64 3.83
CA LYS A 25 6.28 20.29 5.11
C LYS A 25 6.41 18.77 5.11
N GLN A 26 7.64 18.27 5.02
CA GLN A 26 7.92 16.86 5.21
C GLN A 26 7.42 16.53 6.62
N ALA A 27 6.26 15.90 6.69
CA ALA A 27 5.68 15.43 7.93
C ALA A 27 6.75 14.55 8.58
N LYS A 28 7.09 14.86 9.84
CA LYS A 28 8.00 14.05 10.65
C LYS A 28 7.61 12.57 10.47
N PRO A 29 8.57 11.65 10.30
CA PRO A 29 8.25 10.24 10.07
C PRO A 29 7.62 9.66 11.33
N GLY A 30 6.32 9.84 11.48
CA GLY A 30 5.50 9.06 12.38
C GLY A 30 5.54 7.60 11.94
N PHE A 31 5.30 6.69 12.87
CA PHE A 31 5.22 5.27 12.56
C PHE A 31 4.06 5.01 11.60
N THR A 32 4.34 4.89 10.30
CA THR A 32 3.34 4.57 9.27
C THR A 32 3.49 3.11 8.83
N PHE A 33 2.40 2.34 8.93
CA PHE A 33 2.34 0.96 8.43
C PHE A 33 2.47 0.87 6.90
N THR A 34 2.20 1.97 6.19
CA THR A 34 2.32 2.08 4.74
C THR A 34 3.22 3.26 4.39
N ASP A 35 4.20 3.04 3.52
CA ASP A 35 5.10 4.09 3.06
C ASP A 35 4.38 5.14 2.17
N PRO A 36 4.88 6.38 2.08
CA PRO A 36 4.21 7.50 1.41
C PRO A 36 3.96 7.35 -0.10
N GLY A 37 4.44 6.29 -0.77
CA GLY A 37 4.08 5.96 -2.15
C GLY A 37 3.31 4.66 -2.33
N CYS A 38 2.81 4.04 -1.25
CA CYS A 38 1.99 2.83 -1.37
C CYS A 38 0.67 3.10 -2.10
N ARG A 39 0.27 2.21 -3.02
CA ARG A 39 -0.95 2.34 -3.83
C ARG A 39 -2.21 2.34 -2.95
N THR A 40 -3.16 3.22 -3.25
CA THR A 40 -4.40 3.34 -2.49
C THR A 40 -5.18 2.02 -2.51
N GLU A 41 -5.17 1.30 -3.62
CA GLU A 41 -5.84 0.00 -3.77
C GLU A 41 -5.24 -1.05 -2.83
N VAL A 42 -3.93 -1.02 -2.61
CA VAL A 42 -3.26 -1.93 -1.67
C VAL A 42 -3.61 -1.56 -0.24
N ARG A 43 -3.67 -0.26 0.08
CA ARG A 43 -4.10 0.22 1.41
C ARG A 43 -5.55 -0.18 1.70
N VAL A 44 -6.45 0.04 0.74
CA VAL A 44 -7.87 -0.29 0.86
C VAL A 44 -8.05 -1.81 0.94
N GLY A 45 -7.37 -2.60 0.09
CA GLY A 45 -7.43 -4.06 0.15
C GLY A 45 -6.97 -4.60 1.50
N ALA A 46 -5.88 -4.06 2.05
CA ALA A 46 -5.40 -4.42 3.37
C ALA A 46 -6.38 -4.04 4.49
N LEU A 47 -6.98 -2.85 4.43
CA LEU A 47 -8.00 -2.43 5.39
C LEU A 47 -9.24 -3.33 5.32
N LEU A 48 -9.67 -3.76 4.13
CA LEU A 48 -10.80 -4.67 3.97
C LEU A 48 -10.50 -6.06 4.54
N ILE A 49 -9.30 -6.59 4.32
CA ILE A 49 -8.90 -7.87 4.94
C ILE A 49 -8.84 -7.73 6.46
N LEU A 50 -8.29 -6.64 6.98
CA LEU A 50 -8.22 -6.41 8.42
C LEU A 50 -9.62 -6.26 9.02
N ALA A 51 -10.50 -5.53 8.36
CA ALA A 51 -11.91 -5.41 8.74
C ALA A 51 -12.61 -6.78 8.71
N ALA A 52 -12.37 -7.61 7.68
CA ALA A 52 -12.92 -8.96 7.63
C ALA A 52 -12.48 -9.78 8.86
N VAL A 53 -11.18 -9.77 9.19
CA VAL A 53 -10.63 -10.51 10.35
C VAL A 53 -11.25 -10.03 11.66
N PHE A 54 -11.23 -8.73 11.94
CA PHE A 54 -11.65 -8.20 13.24
C PHE A 54 -13.16 -8.09 13.42
N LEU A 55 -13.91 -7.84 12.35
CA LEU A 55 -15.37 -7.79 12.40
C LEU A 55 -16.02 -9.15 12.27
N TRP A 56 -15.24 -10.24 12.10
CA TRP A 56 -15.76 -11.60 12.00
C TRP A 56 -16.68 -11.98 13.17
N LEU A 57 -16.28 -11.64 14.40
CA LEU A 57 -17.06 -11.94 15.61
C LEU A 57 -18.37 -11.14 15.71
N TRP A 58 -18.45 -9.98 15.05
CA TRP A 58 -19.59 -9.07 15.18
C TRP A 58 -20.57 -9.16 14.00
N LEU A 59 -20.06 -9.26 12.78
CA LEU A 59 -20.85 -9.34 11.54
C LEU A 59 -21.17 -10.78 11.10
N GLY A 60 -20.54 -11.76 11.76
CA GLY A 60 -20.65 -13.16 11.42
C GLY A 60 -19.82 -13.60 10.20
N PRO A 61 -19.70 -14.92 9.99
CA PRO A 61 -18.80 -15.53 9.01
C PRO A 61 -19.12 -15.17 7.56
N GLN A 62 -20.41 -15.02 7.22
CA GLN A 62 -20.87 -14.73 5.85
C GLN A 62 -20.45 -13.33 5.39
N THR A 63 -20.71 -12.31 6.21
CA THR A 63 -20.39 -10.92 5.89
C THR A 63 -18.88 -10.70 5.83
N SER A 64 -18.15 -11.30 6.78
CA SER A 64 -16.69 -11.21 6.79
C SER A 64 -16.06 -11.87 5.56
N SER A 65 -16.57 -13.03 5.14
CA SER A 65 -16.09 -13.70 3.93
C SER A 65 -16.30 -12.85 2.67
N ARG A 66 -17.41 -12.10 2.57
CA ARG A 66 -17.64 -11.15 1.47
C ARG A 66 -16.64 -10.00 1.49
N LEU A 67 -16.37 -9.41 2.66
CA LEU A 67 -15.36 -8.36 2.80
C LEU A 67 -13.98 -8.86 2.37
N TYR A 68 -13.63 -10.09 2.75
CA TYR A 68 -12.38 -10.71 2.32
C TYR A 68 -12.33 -10.91 0.81
N LEU A 69 -13.40 -11.39 0.18
CA LEU A 69 -13.49 -11.58 -1.27
C LEU A 69 -13.38 -10.26 -2.05
N VAL A 70 -13.75 -9.13 -1.46
CA VAL A 70 -13.51 -7.81 -2.05
C VAL A 70 -12.07 -7.36 -1.83
N GLY A 71 -11.51 -7.55 -0.63
CA GLY A 71 -10.15 -7.11 -0.30
C GLY A 71 -9.04 -7.94 -0.98
N ALA A 72 -9.25 -9.24 -1.16
CA ALA A 72 -8.24 -10.16 -1.66
C ALA A 72 -7.81 -9.88 -3.11
N PRO A 73 -8.72 -9.63 -4.09
CA PRO A 73 -8.33 -9.24 -5.44
C PRO A 73 -7.50 -7.95 -5.48
N LEU A 74 -7.81 -6.98 -4.61
CA LEU A 74 -7.08 -5.72 -4.51
C LEU A 74 -5.62 -5.95 -4.09
N LEU A 75 -5.38 -6.85 -3.13
CA LEU A 75 -4.01 -7.23 -2.75
C LEU A 75 -3.33 -8.12 -3.78
N LEU A 76 -4.04 -9.10 -4.33
CA LEU A 76 -3.51 -10.04 -5.31
C LEU A 76 -2.95 -9.34 -6.55
N ILE A 77 -3.66 -8.32 -7.05
CA ILE A 77 -3.26 -7.55 -8.23
C ILE A 77 -2.38 -6.35 -7.84
N GLY A 78 -2.73 -5.66 -6.76
CA GLY A 78 -2.05 -4.45 -6.33
C GLY A 78 -0.60 -4.67 -5.93
N ILE A 79 -0.30 -5.78 -5.23
CA ILE A 79 1.04 -6.08 -4.73
C ILE A 79 2.06 -6.36 -5.84
N PRO A 80 1.81 -7.27 -6.81
CA PRO A 80 2.71 -7.46 -7.94
C PRO A 80 2.90 -6.16 -8.73
N LEU A 81 1.82 -5.45 -9.06
CA LEU A 81 1.91 -4.18 -9.79
C LEU A 81 2.79 -3.16 -9.07
N GLN A 82 2.66 -3.05 -7.75
CA GLN A 82 3.49 -2.16 -6.95
C GLN A 82 4.95 -2.62 -6.91
N ALA A 83 5.21 -3.93 -6.84
CA ALA A 83 6.57 -4.47 -6.93
C ALA A 83 7.22 -4.21 -8.30
N PHE A 84 6.44 -4.24 -9.38
CA PHE A 84 6.91 -3.88 -10.72
C PHE A 84 7.20 -2.37 -10.83
N GLN A 85 6.31 -1.52 -10.33
CA GLN A 85 6.46 -0.06 -10.34
C GLN A 85 7.60 0.44 -9.44
N ALA A 86 8.07 -0.37 -8.49
CA ALA A 86 9.27 -0.05 -7.71
C ALA A 86 10.53 0.09 -8.60
N ALA A 87 10.57 -0.55 -9.77
CA ALA A 87 11.64 -0.34 -10.76
C ALA A 87 11.58 1.05 -11.42
N SER A 88 10.38 1.60 -11.56
CA SER A 88 10.12 2.92 -12.15
C SER A 88 10.32 4.07 -11.14
N GLY A 89 10.96 3.79 -10.00
CA GLY A 89 11.32 4.80 -8.99
C GLY A 89 10.18 5.23 -8.06
N ARG A 90 9.02 4.55 -8.07
CA ARG A 90 7.93 4.83 -7.13
C ARG A 90 8.30 4.30 -5.73
N PRO A 91 8.46 5.17 -4.71
CA PRO A 91 8.90 4.73 -3.38
C PRO A 91 7.79 4.00 -2.61
N GLY A 92 8.18 3.07 -1.73
CA GLY A 92 7.32 2.58 -0.66
C GLY A 92 6.56 1.29 -0.98
N TYR A 93 7.15 0.15 -0.65
CA TYR A 93 6.52 -1.17 -0.72
C TYR A 93 6.07 -1.60 0.70
N PRO A 94 4.83 -2.08 0.92
CA PRO A 94 4.25 -2.23 2.25
C PRO A 94 4.72 -3.52 2.96
N TRP A 95 6.03 -3.77 3.02
CA TRP A 95 6.57 -4.98 3.64
C TRP A 95 6.25 -5.05 5.15
N LYS A 96 6.24 -3.90 5.84
CA LYS A 96 5.86 -3.78 7.25
C LYS A 96 4.44 -4.29 7.50
N LEU A 97 3.53 -4.00 6.56
CA LEU A 97 2.15 -4.47 6.61
C LEU A 97 2.07 -5.98 6.40
N GLY A 98 2.81 -6.51 5.44
CA GLY A 98 2.92 -7.96 5.22
C GLY A 98 3.44 -8.69 6.46
N LEU A 99 4.47 -8.13 7.10
CA LEU A 99 5.01 -8.65 8.35
C LEU A 99 3.99 -8.56 9.50
N ALA A 100 3.29 -7.44 9.64
CA ALA A 100 2.25 -7.27 10.65
C ALA A 100 1.13 -8.31 10.48
N PHE A 101 0.69 -8.59 9.25
CA PHE A 101 -0.31 -9.62 8.97
C PHE A 101 0.19 -11.02 9.34
N ALA A 102 1.42 -11.35 8.96
CA ALA A 102 2.01 -12.66 9.27
C ALA A 102 2.15 -12.88 10.79
N ILE A 103 2.63 -11.86 11.51
CA ILE A 103 2.77 -11.91 12.98
C ILE A 103 1.39 -12.02 13.63
N LEU A 104 0.44 -11.17 13.24
CA LEU A 104 -0.90 -11.17 13.81
C LEU A 104 -1.59 -12.53 13.58
N ALA A 105 -1.53 -13.08 12.36
CA ALA A 105 -2.09 -14.40 12.07
C ALA A 105 -1.42 -15.50 12.92
N THR A 106 -0.10 -15.45 13.09
CA THR A 106 0.62 -16.45 13.89
C THR A 106 0.23 -16.35 15.38
N LEU A 107 0.10 -15.14 15.91
CA LEU A 107 -0.31 -14.90 17.29
C LEU A 107 -1.76 -15.32 17.56
N MET A 108 -2.66 -15.13 16.58
CA MET A 108 -4.07 -15.53 16.68
C MET A 108 -4.26 -17.04 16.44
N TRP A 109 -3.29 -17.72 15.84
CA TRP A 109 -3.39 -19.15 15.50
C TRP A 109 -3.80 -20.05 16.68
N PRO A 110 -3.18 -19.97 17.88
CA PRO A 110 -3.58 -20.83 18.99
C PRO A 110 -5.00 -20.54 19.50
N ASP A 111 -5.42 -19.27 19.49
CA ASP A 111 -6.72 -18.83 20.01
C ASP A 111 -7.89 -19.24 19.10
N LEU A 112 -7.64 -19.30 17.79
CA LEU A 112 -8.63 -19.67 16.78
C LEU A 112 -8.67 -21.16 16.44
N ARG A 113 -8.01 -21.99 17.24
CA ARG A 113 -8.17 -23.45 17.23
C ARG A 113 -9.38 -23.81 18.09
N TYR A 114 -10.33 -24.51 17.52
CA TYR A 114 -11.46 -25.06 18.27
C TYR A 114 -11.63 -26.54 17.98
N GLN A 115 -12.15 -27.25 18.98
CA GLN A 115 -12.59 -28.64 18.86
C GLN A 115 -14.06 -28.68 19.22
N GLU A 116 -14.87 -29.32 18.37
CA GLU A 116 -16.31 -29.46 18.62
C GLU A 116 -16.58 -30.52 19.71
N THR A 117 -15.68 -31.51 19.83
CA THR A 117 -15.75 -32.60 20.81
C THR A 117 -14.36 -32.89 21.35
N LEU A 118 -14.27 -33.45 22.57
CA LEU A 118 -13.00 -33.77 23.25
C LEU A 118 -12.13 -34.78 22.46
N GLU A 119 -12.76 -35.64 21.65
CA GLU A 119 -12.10 -36.60 20.76
C GLU A 119 -12.10 -36.15 19.28
N GLY A 120 -12.59 -34.93 19.03
CA GLY A 120 -12.80 -34.39 17.70
C GLY A 120 -11.55 -33.83 17.04
N LYS A 121 -11.62 -33.70 15.71
CA LYS A 121 -10.56 -33.09 14.91
C LYS A 121 -10.41 -31.61 15.30
N VAL A 122 -9.17 -31.14 15.41
CA VAL A 122 -8.91 -29.71 15.63
C VAL A 122 -9.25 -28.94 14.35
N HIS A 123 -10.19 -28.01 14.47
CA HIS A 123 -10.54 -27.07 13.41
C HIS A 123 -9.82 -25.75 13.65
N VAL A 124 -9.33 -25.14 12.56
CA VAL A 124 -8.74 -23.80 12.58
C VAL A 124 -9.70 -22.88 11.84
N GLN A 125 -10.06 -21.76 12.45
CA GLN A 125 -10.91 -20.79 11.76
C GLN A 125 -10.21 -20.31 10.46
N PRO A 126 -10.92 -20.25 9.32
CA PRO A 126 -10.35 -19.86 8.03
C PRO A 126 -9.66 -18.50 8.01
N VAL A 127 -10.00 -17.62 8.95
CA VAL A 127 -9.45 -16.27 9.09
C VAL A 127 -7.93 -16.28 9.22
N VAL A 128 -7.38 -17.22 9.99
CA VAL A 128 -5.93 -17.31 10.24
C VAL A 128 -5.14 -17.62 8.97
N PRO A 129 -5.40 -18.75 8.25
CA PRO A 129 -4.66 -19.06 7.03
C PRO A 129 -4.86 -17.98 5.95
N LEU A 130 -6.03 -17.35 5.89
CA LEU A 130 -6.30 -16.27 4.94
C LEU A 130 -5.48 -15.00 5.22
N LEU A 131 -5.35 -14.59 6.48
CA LEU A 131 -4.53 -13.44 6.87
C LEU A 131 -3.04 -13.75 6.71
N LEU A 132 -2.62 -14.96 7.08
CA LEU A 132 -1.25 -15.42 6.89
C LEU A 132 -0.87 -15.44 5.40
N ALA A 133 -1.74 -15.98 4.54
CA ALA A 133 -1.53 -16.01 3.10
C ALA A 133 -1.39 -14.60 2.51
N ALA A 134 -2.22 -13.64 2.95
CA ALA A 134 -2.11 -12.25 2.54
C ALA A 134 -0.77 -11.62 2.98
N GLY A 135 -0.37 -11.86 4.24
CA GLY A 135 0.92 -11.39 4.76
C GLY A 135 2.11 -11.97 3.99
N LEU A 136 2.11 -13.27 3.76
CA LEU A 136 3.14 -13.98 2.99
C LEU A 136 3.18 -13.55 1.53
N TRP A 137 2.02 -13.30 0.91
CA TRP A 137 1.96 -12.75 -0.45
C TRP A 137 2.66 -11.39 -0.55
N ILE A 138 2.46 -10.52 0.43
CA ILE A 138 3.19 -9.25 0.49
C ILE A 138 4.69 -9.50 0.72
N LEU A 139 5.07 -10.43 1.58
CA LEU A 139 6.49 -10.67 1.86
C LEU A 139 7.22 -11.34 0.69
N VAL A 140 6.58 -12.21 -0.09
CA VAL A 140 7.22 -12.91 -1.21
C VAL A 140 7.63 -11.94 -2.33
N TRP A 141 6.86 -10.87 -2.52
CA TRP A 141 7.13 -9.84 -3.53
C TRP A 141 8.07 -8.75 -3.03
N TRP A 142 8.35 -8.68 -1.73
CA TRP A 142 9.25 -7.68 -1.15
C TRP A 142 10.68 -7.73 -1.70
N PRO A 143 11.35 -8.89 -1.80
CA PRO A 143 12.69 -8.97 -2.39
C PRO A 143 12.72 -8.45 -3.83
N VAL A 144 11.67 -8.73 -4.61
CA VAL A 144 11.55 -8.27 -6.00
C VAL A 144 11.44 -6.75 -6.06
N ALA A 145 10.58 -6.15 -5.23
CA ALA A 145 10.43 -4.71 -5.13
C ALA A 145 11.73 -4.04 -4.66
N HIS A 146 12.40 -4.62 -3.65
CA HIS A 146 13.64 -4.09 -3.08
C HIS A 146 14.80 -4.15 -4.09
N ALA A 147 14.96 -5.27 -4.79
CA ALA A 147 16.01 -5.43 -5.81
C ALA A 147 15.82 -4.46 -6.98
N ARG A 148 14.56 -4.24 -7.38
CA ARG A 148 14.19 -3.31 -8.46
C ARG A 148 14.42 -1.85 -8.07
N ALA A 149 14.03 -1.45 -6.86
CA ALA A 149 14.26 -0.10 -6.35
C ALA A 149 15.75 0.27 -6.31
N ARG A 150 16.64 -0.68 -5.98
CA ARG A 150 18.10 -0.47 -6.00
C ARG A 150 18.69 -0.30 -7.41
N LYS A 151 18.04 -0.85 -8.43
CA LYS A 151 18.48 -0.77 -9.83
C LYS A 151 17.93 0.45 -10.57
N ALA A 152 16.99 1.17 -9.97
CA ALA A 152 16.47 2.39 -10.56
C ALA A 152 17.61 3.44 -10.64
N PRO A 153 17.87 4.03 -11.81
CA PRO A 153 18.94 5.02 -11.95
C PRO A 153 18.67 6.22 -11.04
N ALA A 154 19.71 6.65 -10.32
CA ALA A 154 19.68 7.69 -9.29
C ALA A 154 19.34 9.12 -9.81
N GLY A 155 18.77 9.25 -11.00
CA GLY A 155 18.47 10.52 -11.67
C GLY A 155 17.15 10.54 -12.44
N ALA A 156 16.22 9.60 -12.23
CA ALA A 156 14.91 9.62 -12.90
C ALA A 156 13.96 10.73 -12.41
N PHE A 157 14.41 11.60 -11.48
CA PHE A 157 13.64 12.71 -10.95
C PHE A 157 14.55 13.92 -10.72
N ALA A 158 14.60 14.80 -11.72
CA ALA A 158 14.78 16.24 -11.54
C ALA A 158 13.39 16.88 -11.59
#